data_AF-A0A7C1I1N5-F1
#
_entry.id   AF-A0A7C1I1N5-F1
#
_cell.length_a   1.000
_cell.length_b   1.000
_cell.length_c   1.000
_cell.angle_alpha   90.00
_cell.angle_beta   90.00
_cell.angle_gamma   90.00
#
_symmetry.space_group_name_H-M   'P 1'
#
loop_
_entity.id
_entity.type
_entity.pdbx_description
1 polymer ?
#
loop_
_entity_poly.entity_id
_entity_poly.type
_entity_poly.pdbx_seq_one_letter_code
_entity_poly.pdbx_strand_id
1 'polypeptide(L)'
;AQQLYEGVELGGLGQVGLVTYMRTDSVRISDEGLGLARSWLEKNHPQRLPEAPRVFTGKKGAQDAHEAVRPADPFLEPGDFKQHLTPDQLKLYDLIWRRFLAGQMTPATYDKADARITSGRAEFSAKGSILRDPGFLAVYPDQGEAKDDLLPALAEGDGLELAWLDGRQRFTKPPPRYKQASLVGELEKLGIGRPSTYQTIVSTLEQREYVQRDDNRSFFPTELGRLVTRLLVAGFPRVLKVEFTAELEEELDEIARGEKRWREVLAAFYDTFAGELKRAAEELPKRRGENTVLAEPVCPKCGGGLTIKFGRAGAFVGCSNYPACGFTSNFRRDSEGRVVLVDREEEAAATEETDIPCPECGEAMVVRRGKKGEFLGCARYPECRGTLNFKRDDEGRVVPVDRLQEAAGTEEVCELCGRPMAVKRSRYGPFLGCTGYPECKNIRKLGGGESAPRPPAEKTGIPCPECGEAMVVRRGPKGEFLGCSRYPKCRGTLDFERDEEGAVVPHAPKARKTGRGAAKKGKAPVQRRKK
;
A
#
# COMPACT_ATOMS: atom_id res chain seq x y z
N ALA A 1 -8.18 8.16 15.55
CA ALA A 1 -9.65 8.28 15.66
C ALA A 1 -10.21 7.22 16.60
N GLN A 2 -10.17 5.93 16.25
CA GLN A 2 -10.65 4.83 17.13
C GLN A 2 -10.13 4.94 18.57
N GLN A 3 -8.81 5.08 18.75
CA GLN A 3 -8.20 5.23 20.07
C GLN A 3 -8.68 6.48 20.83
N LEU A 4 -8.92 7.60 20.13
CA LEU A 4 -9.43 8.82 20.75
C LEU A 4 -10.90 8.65 21.20
N TYR A 5 -11.66 7.80 20.53
CA TYR A 5 -13.05 7.47 20.88
C TYR A 5 -13.11 6.45 22.04
N GLU A 6 -12.37 5.34 21.94
CA GLU A 6 -12.32 4.27 22.97
C GLU A 6 -11.69 4.76 24.28
N GLY A 7 -10.83 5.77 24.18
CA GLY A 7 -10.25 6.46 25.31
C GLY A 7 -8.73 6.32 25.37
N VAL A 8 -8.12 7.37 25.90
CA VAL A 8 -6.67 7.49 26.13
C VAL A 8 -6.43 7.83 27.60
N GLU A 9 -5.31 7.39 28.15
CA GLU A 9 -4.95 7.64 29.55
C GLU A 9 -4.45 9.09 29.72
N LEU A 10 -5.23 9.94 30.39
CA LEU A 10 -4.96 11.37 30.57
C LEU A 10 -4.54 11.70 32.01
N GLY A 11 -3.63 10.89 32.57
CA GLY A 11 -3.06 11.12 33.90
C GLY A 11 -4.14 11.17 34.99
N GLY A 12 -4.31 12.32 35.64
CA GLY A 12 -5.26 12.49 36.75
C GLY A 12 -6.74 12.30 36.40
N LEU A 13 -7.08 12.28 35.11
CA LEU A 13 -8.44 12.04 34.62
C LEU A 13 -8.71 10.56 34.27
N GLY A 14 -7.68 9.69 34.32
CA GLY A 14 -7.79 8.30 33.91
C GLY A 14 -8.03 8.14 32.41
N GLN A 15 -8.71 7.04 32.04
CA GLN A 15 -9.05 6.73 30.66
C GLN A 15 -10.26 7.55 30.18
N VAL A 16 -10.05 8.45 29.22
CA VAL A 16 -11.06 9.39 28.72
C VAL A 16 -11.22 9.29 27.21
N GLY A 17 -12.47 9.15 26.73
CA GLY A 17 -12.84 9.31 25.33
C GLY A 17 -12.86 10.78 24.92
N LEU A 18 -11.91 11.19 24.08
CA LEU A 18 -11.71 12.58 23.67
C LEU A 18 -12.64 13.02 22.53
N VAL A 19 -13.17 12.10 21.72
CA VAL A 19 -14.00 12.43 20.55
C VAL A 19 -15.23 11.54 20.44
N THR A 20 -16.25 12.02 19.73
CA THR A 20 -17.43 11.23 19.36
C THR A 20 -17.10 10.13 18.33
N TYR A 21 -18.06 9.24 18.07
CA TYR A 21 -17.86 8.11 17.17
C TYR A 21 -17.48 8.54 15.75
N MET A 22 -16.38 8.00 15.24
CA MET A 22 -15.72 8.49 14.02
C MET A 22 -16.26 7.94 12.70
N ARG A 23 -17.17 6.95 12.73
CA ARG A 23 -17.79 6.40 11.52
C ARG A 23 -19.19 6.96 11.39
N THR A 24 -19.25 8.19 10.91
CA THR A 24 -20.47 8.98 10.77
C THR A 24 -20.44 9.68 9.42
N ASP A 25 -21.60 9.79 8.80
CA ASP A 25 -21.88 10.64 7.64
C ASP A 25 -22.67 11.90 8.04
N SER A 26 -22.95 12.06 9.34
CA SER A 26 -23.64 13.21 9.90
C SER A 26 -22.71 14.40 10.11
N VAL A 27 -23.27 15.59 9.91
CA VAL A 27 -22.70 16.88 10.33
C VAL A 27 -23.51 17.51 11.46
N ARG A 28 -24.55 16.82 11.95
CA ARG A 28 -25.41 17.28 13.03
C ARG A 28 -24.62 17.29 14.33
N ILE A 29 -24.86 18.29 15.16
CA ILE A 29 -24.31 18.40 16.52
C ILE A 29 -25.51 18.34 17.48
N SER A 30 -25.38 17.65 18.61
CA SER A 30 -26.40 17.58 19.65
C SER A 30 -26.54 18.93 20.36
N ASP A 31 -27.71 19.18 20.98
CA ASP A 31 -27.94 20.41 21.72
C ASP A 31 -26.93 20.59 22.87
N GLU A 32 -26.54 19.48 23.52
CA GLU A 32 -25.46 19.48 24.52
C GLU A 32 -24.12 19.88 23.92
N GLY A 33 -23.73 19.29 22.77
CA GLY A 33 -22.49 19.64 22.08
C GLY A 33 -22.46 21.11 21.63
N LEU A 34 -23.59 21.62 21.13
CA LEU A 34 -23.75 23.03 20.78
C LEU A 34 -23.63 23.92 22.02
N GLY A 35 -24.25 23.53 23.14
CA GLY A 35 -24.13 24.23 24.42
C GLY A 35 -22.69 24.33 24.89
N LEU A 36 -21.94 23.22 24.87
CA LEU A 36 -20.53 23.18 25.25
C LEU A 36 -19.65 24.04 24.35
N ALA A 37 -19.84 23.98 23.02
CA ALA A 37 -19.12 24.83 22.08
C ALA A 37 -19.36 26.32 22.36
N ARG A 38 -20.62 26.70 22.58
CA ARG A 38 -20.99 28.10 22.87
C ARG A 38 -20.40 28.58 24.18
N SER A 39 -20.44 27.78 25.25
CA SER A 39 -19.83 28.11 26.53
C SER A 39 -18.31 28.31 26.40
N TRP A 40 -17.62 27.44 25.65
CA TRP A 40 -16.19 27.61 25.40
C TRP A 40 -15.90 28.87 24.59
N LEU A 41 -16.70 29.16 23.55
CA LEU A 41 -16.56 30.37 22.72
C LEU A 41 -16.88 31.65 23.49
N GLU A 42 -17.89 31.66 24.35
CA GLU A 42 -18.23 32.82 25.19
C GLU A 42 -17.07 33.18 26.13
N LYS A 43 -16.39 32.16 26.68
CA LYS A 43 -15.22 32.35 27.54
C LYS A 43 -13.98 32.83 26.78
N ASN A 44 -13.70 32.25 25.60
CA ASN A 44 -12.40 32.43 24.92
C ASN A 44 -12.44 33.36 23.69
N HIS A 45 -13.58 33.45 23.01
CA HIS A 45 -13.79 34.24 21.80
C HIS A 45 -15.21 34.88 21.74
N PRO A 46 -15.63 35.66 22.75
CA PRO A 46 -16.99 36.22 22.83
C PRO A 46 -17.37 37.07 21.61
N GLN A 47 -16.41 37.80 21.05
CA GLN A 47 -16.59 38.62 19.85
C GLN A 47 -16.82 37.84 18.55
N ARG A 48 -16.66 36.51 18.57
CA ARG A 48 -16.86 35.61 17.41
C ARG A 48 -17.94 34.57 17.66
N LEU A 49 -18.73 34.75 18.71
CA LEU A 49 -19.89 33.93 19.01
C LEU A 49 -21.09 34.43 18.20
N PRO A 50 -21.65 33.65 17.26
CA PRO A 50 -22.87 34.03 16.56
C PRO A 50 -24.06 34.06 17.51
N GLU A 51 -25.03 34.94 17.22
CA GLU A 51 -26.26 35.11 18.02
C GLU A 51 -26.99 33.77 18.22
N ALA A 52 -27.18 33.02 17.14
CA ALA A 52 -27.75 31.68 17.15
C ALA A 52 -26.71 30.59 16.80
N PRO A 53 -26.90 29.33 17.27
CA PRO A 53 -26.05 28.21 16.88
C PRO A 53 -26.06 27.99 15.36
N ARG A 54 -24.91 27.62 14.80
CA ARG A 54 -24.81 27.31 13.37
C ARG A 54 -25.22 25.86 13.14
N VAL A 55 -26.32 25.66 12.41
CA VAL A 55 -26.83 24.34 12.06
C VAL A 55 -26.38 23.95 10.66
N PHE A 56 -25.83 22.76 10.51
CA PHE A 56 -25.39 22.20 9.23
C PHE A 56 -26.32 21.05 8.84
N THR A 57 -26.78 21.06 7.59
CA THR A 57 -27.60 19.98 7.03
C THR A 57 -26.71 18.91 6.40
N GLY A 58 -26.99 17.65 6.72
CA GLY A 58 -26.34 16.49 6.10
C GLY A 58 -26.63 16.37 4.60
N LYS A 59 -25.88 15.50 3.93
CA LYS A 59 -26.10 15.17 2.51
C LYS A 59 -27.38 14.34 2.36
N LYS A 60 -28.03 14.46 1.20
CA LYS A 60 -29.18 13.63 0.84
C LYS A 60 -28.73 12.15 0.76
N GLY A 61 -29.42 11.25 1.47
CA GLY A 61 -29.05 9.83 1.56
C GLY A 61 -28.07 9.48 2.68
N ALA A 62 -27.72 10.43 3.56
CA ALA A 62 -26.97 10.10 4.78
C ALA A 62 -27.84 9.23 5.71
N GLN A 63 -27.22 8.24 6.35
CA GLN A 63 -27.85 7.41 7.39
C GLN A 63 -28.22 8.27 8.61
N ASP A 64 -27.40 9.28 8.93
CA ASP A 64 -27.60 10.25 10.01
C ASP A 64 -27.90 9.61 11.38
N ALA A 65 -27.43 8.39 11.59
CA ALA A 65 -27.66 7.61 12.81
C ALA A 65 -26.78 8.08 13.98
N HIS A 66 -25.77 8.91 13.71
CA HIS A 66 -24.79 9.39 14.66
C HIS A 66 -24.63 10.91 14.57
N GLU A 67 -23.88 11.48 15.51
CA GLU A 67 -23.48 12.89 15.48
C GLU A 67 -22.23 13.09 14.60
N ALA A 68 -21.88 14.34 14.29
CA ALA A 68 -20.60 14.69 13.70
C ALA A 68 -19.42 14.28 14.60
N VAL A 69 -18.25 14.10 13.99
CA VAL A 69 -17.00 13.88 14.73
C VAL A 69 -16.55 15.19 15.37
N ARG A 70 -16.59 15.25 16.71
CA ARG A 70 -16.22 16.42 17.51
C ARG A 70 -15.55 15.98 18.82
N PRO A 71 -14.91 16.91 19.56
CA PRO A 71 -14.53 16.65 20.95
C PRO A 71 -15.74 16.24 21.78
N ALA A 72 -15.53 15.29 22.69
CA ALA A 72 -16.53 14.97 23.71
C ALA A 72 -16.80 16.19 24.60
N ASP A 73 -15.72 16.87 25.01
CA ASP A 73 -15.73 18.11 25.76
C ASP A 73 -14.69 19.10 25.17
N PRO A 74 -15.10 20.28 24.66
CA PRO A 74 -14.16 21.27 24.12
C PRO A 74 -13.25 21.91 25.17
N PHE A 75 -13.55 21.81 26.47
CA PHE A 75 -12.66 22.28 27.55
C PHE A 75 -11.45 21.37 27.77
N LEU A 76 -11.44 20.17 27.19
CA LEU A 76 -10.26 19.32 27.13
C LEU A 76 -9.35 19.79 25.99
N GLU A 77 -8.60 20.87 26.19
CA GLU A 77 -7.84 21.48 25.10
C GLU A 77 -6.66 20.59 24.66
N PRO A 78 -6.36 20.52 23.35
CA PRO A 78 -5.23 19.72 22.85
C PRO A 78 -3.89 20.07 23.51
N GLY A 79 -3.73 21.32 23.97
CA GLY A 79 -2.56 21.83 24.66
C GLY A 79 -2.25 21.12 25.98
N ASP A 80 -3.29 20.75 26.72
CA ASP A 80 -3.18 20.24 28.09
C ASP A 80 -2.68 18.79 28.14
N PHE A 81 -2.92 18.03 27.07
CA PHE A 81 -2.66 16.59 27.03
C PHE A 81 -1.49 16.20 26.11
N LYS A 82 -0.65 17.16 25.70
CA LYS A 82 0.50 16.89 24.80
C LYS A 82 1.42 15.77 25.28
N GLN A 83 1.56 15.61 26.60
CA GLN A 83 2.42 14.58 27.20
C GLN A 83 1.77 13.19 27.24
N HIS A 84 0.45 13.12 27.12
CA HIS A 84 -0.35 11.90 27.22
C HIS A 84 -0.74 11.34 25.85
N LEU A 85 -0.70 12.18 24.81
CA LEU A 85 -1.03 11.81 23.45
C LEU A 85 0.23 11.53 22.63
N THR A 86 0.18 10.49 21.80
CA THR A 86 1.17 10.34 20.72
C THR A 86 1.08 11.52 19.74
N PRO A 87 2.16 11.83 18.99
CA PRO A 87 2.15 12.94 18.04
C PRO A 87 0.99 12.89 17.02
N ASP A 88 0.62 11.70 16.56
CA ASP A 88 -0.48 11.51 15.60
C ASP A 88 -1.85 11.67 16.23
N GLN A 89 -2.02 11.19 17.48
CA GLN A 89 -3.26 11.40 18.25
C GLN A 89 -3.47 12.89 18.53
N LEU A 90 -2.43 13.60 18.98
CA LEU A 90 -2.49 15.03 19.26
C LEU A 90 -2.86 15.83 18.01
N LYS A 91 -2.18 15.59 16.87
CA LYS A 91 -2.48 16.27 15.60
C LYS A 91 -3.91 16.04 15.14
N LEU A 92 -4.40 14.80 15.24
CA LEU A 92 -5.76 14.47 14.84
C LEU A 92 -6.80 15.07 15.79
N TYR A 93 -6.53 15.05 17.10
CA TYR A 93 -7.43 15.64 18.10
C TYR A 93 -7.51 17.16 17.93
N ASP A 94 -6.37 17.85 17.78
CA ASP A 94 -6.31 19.28 17.50
C ASP A 94 -7.07 19.65 16.22
N LEU A 95 -6.93 18.86 15.15
CA LEU A 95 -7.69 19.06 13.91
C LEU A 95 -9.21 18.98 14.14
N ILE A 96 -9.68 17.93 14.84
CA ILE A 96 -11.11 17.73 15.15
C ILE A 96 -11.61 18.87 16.05
N TRP A 97 -10.86 19.21 17.09
CA TRP A 97 -11.19 20.24 18.06
C TRP A 97 -11.32 21.61 17.42
N ARG A 98 -10.33 22.03 16.63
CA ARG A 98 -10.37 23.32 15.93
C ARG A 98 -11.50 23.38 14.91
N ARG A 99 -11.73 22.28 14.17
CA ARG A 99 -12.79 22.22 13.14
C ARG A 99 -14.18 22.35 13.76
N PHE A 100 -14.40 21.68 14.90
CA PHE A 100 -15.65 21.75 15.65
C PHE A 100 -15.96 23.17 16.13
N LEU A 101 -15.00 23.82 16.81
CA LEU A 101 -15.18 25.18 17.32
C LEU A 101 -15.34 26.19 16.20
N ALA A 102 -14.50 26.13 15.17
CA ALA A 102 -14.60 27.00 14.00
C ALA A 102 -15.96 26.86 13.29
N GLY A 103 -16.55 25.66 13.28
CA GLY A 103 -17.89 25.43 12.76
C GLY A 103 -18.99 26.24 13.47
N GLN A 104 -18.76 26.64 14.72
CA GLN A 104 -19.69 27.41 15.54
C GLN A 104 -19.30 28.89 15.72
N MET A 105 -18.28 29.37 15.01
CA MET A 105 -17.83 30.79 15.05
C MET A 105 -18.46 31.63 13.92
N THR A 106 -18.37 32.96 14.04
CA THR A 106 -18.73 33.89 12.96
C THR A 106 -17.88 33.69 11.69
N PRO A 107 -18.43 33.99 10.49
CA PRO A 107 -17.65 33.97 9.25
C PRO A 107 -16.48 34.95 9.28
N ALA A 108 -15.40 34.63 8.59
CA ALA A 108 -14.35 35.60 8.27
C ALA A 108 -14.87 36.63 7.26
N THR A 109 -14.50 37.90 7.43
CA THR A 109 -14.88 38.98 6.50
C THR A 109 -13.67 39.55 5.79
N TYR A 110 -13.85 39.90 4.52
CA TYR A 110 -12.79 40.37 3.63
C TYR A 110 -13.27 41.58 2.85
N ASP A 111 -12.39 42.55 2.66
CA ASP A 111 -12.54 43.54 1.60
C ASP A 111 -11.92 42.99 0.34
N LYS A 112 -12.68 42.97 -0.76
CA LYS A 112 -12.20 42.52 -2.08
C LYS A 112 -12.15 43.69 -3.04
N ALA A 113 -11.07 43.76 -3.80
CA ALA A 113 -10.89 44.74 -4.85
C ALA A 113 -10.60 44.01 -6.17
N ASP A 114 -11.39 44.33 -7.20
CA ASP A 114 -11.19 43.84 -8.56
C ASP A 114 -10.95 45.05 -9.46
N ALA A 115 -9.72 45.23 -9.93
CA ALA A 115 -9.35 46.31 -10.83
C ALA A 115 -9.30 45.80 -12.29
N ARG A 116 -9.97 46.52 -13.19
CA ARG A 116 -9.85 46.32 -14.64
C ARG A 116 -9.08 47.49 -15.22
N ILE A 117 -7.99 47.19 -15.92
CA ILE A 117 -7.07 48.18 -16.47
C ILE A 117 -7.14 48.07 -17.99
N THR A 118 -7.55 49.15 -18.64
CA THR A 118 -7.62 49.20 -20.10
C THR A 118 -6.39 49.93 -20.65
N SER A 119 -5.78 49.36 -21.68
CA SER A 119 -4.66 49.99 -22.39
C SER A 119 -4.78 49.70 -23.88
N GLY A 120 -5.23 50.71 -24.64
CA GLY A 120 -5.54 50.56 -26.05
C GLY A 120 -6.61 49.49 -26.30
N ARG A 121 -6.21 48.34 -26.86
CA ARG A 121 -7.12 47.20 -27.15
C ARG A 121 -7.05 46.07 -26.12
N ALA A 122 -6.14 46.17 -25.15
CA ALA A 122 -5.94 45.13 -24.14
C ALA A 122 -6.72 45.48 -22.86
N GLU A 123 -7.22 44.44 -22.20
CA GLU A 123 -7.77 44.52 -20.84
C GLU A 123 -6.92 43.63 -19.93
N PHE A 124 -6.50 44.20 -18.80
CA PHE A 124 -5.81 43.50 -17.73
C PHE A 124 -6.71 43.47 -16.50
N SER A 125 -6.62 42.39 -15.70
CA SER A 125 -7.34 42.26 -14.45
C SER A 125 -6.38 42.05 -13.29
N ALA A 126 -6.55 42.81 -12.22
CA ALA A 126 -5.88 42.57 -10.95
C ALA A 126 -6.94 42.35 -9.87
N LYS A 127 -6.70 41.37 -8.99
CA LYS A 127 -7.58 41.05 -7.87
C LYS A 127 -6.79 41.11 -6.58
N GLY A 128 -7.41 41.66 -5.55
CA GLY A 128 -6.86 41.70 -4.21
C GLY A 128 -7.91 41.45 -3.15
N SER A 129 -7.45 41.02 -1.98
CA SER A 129 -8.31 40.85 -0.82
C SER A 129 -7.55 41.12 0.46
N ILE A 130 -8.22 41.75 1.42
CA ILE A 130 -7.68 42.06 2.74
C ILE A 130 -8.59 41.43 3.78
N LEU A 131 -8.02 40.63 4.69
CA LEU A 131 -8.77 40.10 5.82
C LEU A 131 -9.16 41.24 6.80
N ARG A 132 -10.45 41.43 7.04
CA ARG A 132 -10.99 42.45 7.96
C ARG A 132 -11.28 41.89 9.34
N ASP A 133 -12.01 40.78 9.40
CA ASP A 133 -12.24 40.02 10.62
C ASP A 133 -11.88 38.56 10.35
N PRO A 134 -10.95 37.95 11.12
CA PRO A 134 -10.64 36.53 10.99
C PRO A 134 -11.83 35.61 11.23
N GLY A 135 -12.84 35.98 12.02
CA GLY A 135 -13.94 35.08 12.39
C GLY A 135 -13.41 33.70 12.83
N PHE A 136 -13.96 32.63 12.26
CA PHE A 136 -13.52 31.25 12.52
C PHE A 136 -12.02 30.97 12.25
N LEU A 137 -11.34 31.76 11.42
CA LEU A 137 -9.91 31.59 11.11
C LEU A 137 -9.02 31.85 12.32
N ALA A 138 -9.53 32.53 13.35
CA ALA A 138 -8.80 32.74 14.61
C ALA A 138 -8.47 31.40 15.32
N VAL A 139 -9.29 30.37 15.12
CA VAL A 139 -9.09 29.03 15.70
C VAL A 139 -8.67 28.00 14.64
N TYR A 140 -9.12 28.18 13.41
CA TYR A 140 -8.83 27.29 12.27
C TYR A 140 -8.19 28.08 11.11
N PRO A 141 -6.92 28.48 11.24
CA PRO A 141 -6.23 29.23 10.20
C PRO A 141 -6.07 28.36 8.94
N ASP A 142 -6.17 28.98 7.78
CA ASP A 142 -5.91 28.29 6.52
C ASP A 142 -4.42 27.93 6.42
N GLN A 143 -4.11 26.72 5.94
CA GLN A 143 -2.71 26.25 5.86
C GLN A 143 -1.97 26.78 4.63
N GLY A 144 -2.70 27.35 3.67
CA GLY A 144 -2.12 28.27 2.71
C GLY A 144 -2.13 29.65 3.33
N GLU A 145 -0.98 30.34 3.36
CA GLU A 145 -0.96 31.77 3.63
C GLU A 145 -1.98 32.43 2.70
N ALA A 146 -3.14 32.83 3.22
CA ALA A 146 -3.92 33.88 2.60
C ALA A 146 -3.04 35.12 2.70
N LYS A 147 -2.07 35.23 1.79
CA LYS A 147 -1.33 36.47 1.62
C LYS A 147 -2.38 37.49 1.27
N ASP A 148 -2.47 38.54 2.08
CA ASP A 148 -3.23 39.71 1.68
C ASP A 148 -2.60 40.18 0.37
N ASP A 149 -3.26 39.85 -0.75
CA ASP A 149 -2.92 40.40 -2.06
C ASP A 149 -3.47 41.83 -2.04
N LEU A 150 -2.70 42.72 -1.41
CA LEU A 150 -3.03 44.13 -1.26
C LEU A 150 -2.91 44.80 -2.63
N LEU A 151 -4.06 45.22 -3.18
CA LEU A 151 -4.03 46.21 -4.24
C LEU A 151 -3.78 47.59 -3.62
N PRO A 152 -3.00 48.45 -4.30
CA PRO A 152 -2.89 49.85 -3.90
C PRO A 152 -4.27 50.52 -3.97
N ALA A 153 -4.43 51.64 -3.26
CA ALA A 153 -5.60 52.48 -3.44
C ALA A 153 -5.63 52.99 -4.89
N LEU A 154 -6.74 52.72 -5.59
CA LEU A 154 -6.95 53.10 -6.99
C LEU A 154 -8.35 53.75 -7.09
N ALA A 155 -8.46 54.81 -7.87
CA ALA A 155 -9.71 55.42 -8.26
C ALA A 155 -9.99 55.19 -9.75
N GLU A 156 -11.27 55.22 -10.12
CA GLU A 156 -11.66 55.17 -11.53
C GLU A 156 -11.08 56.38 -12.28
N GLY A 157 -10.40 56.11 -13.40
CA GLY A 157 -9.75 57.13 -14.21
C GLY A 157 -8.29 57.42 -13.85
N ASP A 158 -7.73 56.78 -12.81
CA ASP A 158 -6.31 56.90 -12.50
C ASP A 158 -5.42 56.48 -13.68
N GLY A 159 -4.44 57.30 -14.01
CA GLY A 159 -3.40 56.97 -14.98
C GLY A 159 -2.37 56.02 -14.38
N LEU A 160 -2.13 54.88 -15.04
CA LEU A 160 -1.14 53.89 -14.62
C LEU A 160 0.03 53.83 -15.59
N GLU A 161 1.25 53.81 -15.06
CA GLU A 161 2.47 53.61 -15.83
C GLU A 161 2.83 52.13 -15.91
N LEU A 162 3.15 51.67 -17.12
CA LEU A 162 3.60 50.30 -17.34
C LEU A 162 5.04 50.13 -16.83
N ALA A 163 5.22 49.41 -15.73
CA ALA A 163 6.55 49.12 -15.20
C ALA A 163 7.29 48.04 -16.02
N TRP A 164 6.66 46.89 -16.25
CA TRP A 164 7.21 45.78 -17.04
C TRP A 164 6.11 44.84 -17.54
N LEU A 165 6.43 44.01 -18.54
CA LEU A 165 5.58 42.93 -19.05
C LEU A 165 6.35 41.60 -19.02
N ASP A 166 5.75 40.57 -18.42
CA ASP A 166 6.30 39.21 -18.37
C ASP A 166 5.37 38.24 -19.12
N GLY A 167 5.83 37.75 -20.25
CA GLY A 167 5.12 36.75 -21.05
C GLY A 167 5.45 35.34 -20.56
N ARG A 168 4.51 34.69 -19.86
CA ARG A 168 4.67 33.31 -19.41
C ARG A 168 3.93 32.32 -20.28
N GLN A 169 4.66 31.39 -20.89
CA GLN A 169 4.05 30.22 -21.50
C GLN A 169 3.54 29.27 -20.41
N ARG A 170 2.28 28.83 -20.53
CA ARG A 170 1.68 27.82 -19.65
C ARG A 170 1.10 26.70 -20.50
N PHE A 171 1.10 25.49 -19.93
CA PHE A 171 0.49 24.32 -20.53
C PHE A 171 -0.69 23.87 -19.67
N THR A 172 -1.72 23.31 -20.32
CA THR A 172 -2.80 22.61 -19.62
C THR A 172 -2.24 21.40 -18.90
N LYS A 173 -2.61 21.25 -17.63
CA LYS A 173 -2.24 20.06 -16.85
C LYS A 173 -3.33 19.01 -16.98
N PRO A 174 -2.98 17.71 -17.07
CA PRO A 174 -3.98 16.65 -17.00
C PRO A 174 -4.64 16.64 -15.62
N PRO A 175 -5.82 15.99 -15.48
CA PRO A 175 -6.46 15.82 -14.18
C PRO A 175 -5.49 15.20 -13.15
N PRO A 176 -5.46 15.72 -11.91
CA PRO A 176 -4.60 15.17 -10.88
C PRO A 176 -5.03 13.75 -10.54
N ARG A 177 -4.05 12.88 -10.26
CA ARG A 177 -4.35 11.54 -9.76
C ARG A 177 -4.98 11.62 -8.37
N TYR A 178 -5.79 10.61 -8.04
CA TYR A 178 -6.37 10.50 -6.72
C TYR A 178 -5.31 10.20 -5.66
N LYS A 179 -5.24 10.99 -4.61
CA LYS A 179 -4.72 10.59 -3.30
C LYS A 179 -5.83 9.90 -2.50
N GLN A 180 -5.49 9.34 -1.34
CA GLN A 180 -6.47 8.69 -0.46
C GLN A 180 -7.67 9.58 -0.13
N ALA A 181 -7.45 10.82 0.30
CA ALA A 181 -8.53 11.75 0.63
C ALA A 181 -9.43 12.08 -0.58
N SER A 182 -8.84 12.39 -1.73
CA SER A 182 -9.61 12.69 -2.95
C SER A 182 -10.33 11.47 -3.53
N LEU A 183 -9.80 10.26 -3.35
CA LEU A 183 -10.50 9.03 -3.76
C LEU A 183 -11.72 8.80 -2.89
N VAL A 184 -11.58 8.94 -1.58
CA VAL A 184 -12.71 8.83 -0.64
C VAL A 184 -13.76 9.91 -0.93
N GLY A 185 -13.34 11.14 -1.20
CA GLY A 185 -14.26 12.21 -1.60
C GLY A 185 -15.02 11.93 -2.90
N GLU A 186 -14.37 11.31 -3.90
CA GLU A 186 -15.05 10.91 -5.13
C GLU A 186 -16.00 9.72 -4.90
N LEU A 187 -15.60 8.72 -4.10
CA LEU A 187 -16.48 7.60 -3.73
C LEU A 187 -17.75 8.10 -3.02
N GLU A 188 -17.59 9.01 -2.05
CA GLU A 188 -18.70 9.63 -1.33
C GLU A 188 -19.60 10.43 -2.28
N LYS A 189 -19.02 11.22 -3.19
CA LYS A 189 -19.77 11.98 -4.20
C LYS A 189 -20.59 11.07 -5.13
N LEU A 190 -20.06 9.90 -5.45
CA LEU A 190 -20.72 8.90 -6.30
C LEU A 190 -21.68 7.98 -5.52
N GLY A 191 -21.81 8.13 -4.19
CA GLY A 191 -22.65 7.27 -3.35
C GLY A 191 -22.11 5.85 -3.16
N ILE A 192 -20.83 5.62 -3.47
CA ILE A 192 -20.18 4.31 -3.35
C ILE A 192 -19.49 4.18 -2.00
N GLY A 193 -19.83 3.13 -1.25
CA GLY A 193 -19.31 2.90 0.09
C GLY A 193 -19.96 3.78 1.15
N ARG A 194 -19.52 3.57 2.40
CA ARG A 194 -20.02 4.22 3.61
C ARG A 194 -18.84 4.52 4.53
N PRO A 195 -19.00 5.35 5.59
CA PRO A 195 -17.92 5.64 6.55
C PRO A 195 -17.23 4.39 7.12
N SER A 196 -17.95 3.26 7.18
CA SER A 196 -17.44 1.96 7.62
C SER A 196 -16.59 1.22 6.57
N THR A 197 -16.69 1.55 5.28
CA THR A 197 -16.06 0.81 4.19
C THR A 197 -14.93 1.55 3.48
N TYR A 198 -14.87 2.89 3.52
CA TYR A 198 -13.85 3.66 2.79
C TYR A 198 -12.40 3.19 3.02
N GLN A 199 -12.02 2.98 4.29
CA GLN A 199 -10.66 2.52 4.61
C GLN A 199 -10.40 1.08 4.15
N THR A 200 -11.42 0.23 4.24
CA THR A 200 -11.36 -1.16 3.76
C THR A 200 -11.25 -1.23 2.24
N ILE A 201 -11.98 -0.37 1.51
CA ILE A 201 -11.90 -0.26 0.05
C ILE A 201 -10.48 0.10 -0.36
N VAL A 202 -9.94 1.19 0.18
CA VAL A 202 -8.58 1.67 -0.14
C VAL A 202 -7.53 0.60 0.19
N SER A 203 -7.55 0.05 1.41
CA SER A 203 -6.56 -0.95 1.81
C SER A 203 -6.65 -2.24 1.00
N THR A 204 -7.86 -2.66 0.61
CA THR A 204 -8.05 -3.85 -0.23
C THR A 204 -7.47 -3.65 -1.63
N LEU A 205 -7.66 -2.47 -2.24
CA LEU A 205 -7.09 -2.15 -3.55
C LEU A 205 -5.55 -2.22 -3.53
N GLU A 206 -4.92 -1.76 -2.46
CA GLU A 206 -3.47 -1.80 -2.27
C GLU A 206 -2.96 -3.22 -1.97
N GLN A 207 -3.59 -3.94 -1.03
CA GLN A 207 -3.21 -5.31 -0.64
C GLN A 207 -3.35 -6.31 -1.80
N ARG A 208 -4.31 -6.07 -2.69
CA ARG A 208 -4.53 -6.88 -3.91
C ARG A 208 -3.62 -6.47 -5.07
N GLU A 209 -2.75 -5.47 -4.86
CA GLU A 209 -1.86 -4.91 -5.88
C GLU A 209 -2.61 -4.41 -7.13
N TYR A 210 -3.85 -3.93 -6.98
CA TYR A 210 -4.60 -3.30 -8.08
C TYR A 210 -4.19 -1.84 -8.30
N VAL A 211 -3.78 -1.18 -7.22
CA VAL A 211 -3.19 0.15 -7.23
C VAL A 211 -1.90 0.14 -6.41
N GLN A 212 -1.03 1.09 -6.71
CA GLN A 212 0.16 1.41 -5.92
C GLN A 212 0.22 2.92 -5.68
N ARG A 213 1.02 3.36 -4.73
CA ARG A 213 1.28 4.79 -4.52
C ARG A 213 2.56 5.22 -5.22
N ASP A 214 2.54 6.36 -5.88
CA ASP A 214 3.75 7.05 -6.33
C ASP A 214 4.43 7.82 -5.18
N ASP A 215 5.57 8.45 -5.48
CA ASP A 215 6.35 9.23 -4.50
C ASP A 215 5.53 10.40 -3.89
N ASN A 216 4.53 10.89 -4.62
CA ASN A 216 3.59 11.92 -4.18
C ASN A 216 2.39 11.36 -3.41
N ARG A 217 2.43 10.06 -3.05
CA ARG A 217 1.35 9.31 -2.38
C ARG A 217 0.03 9.27 -3.17
N SER A 218 0.09 9.47 -4.48
CA SER A 218 -1.07 9.39 -5.36
C SER A 218 -1.22 7.96 -5.89
N PHE A 219 -2.46 7.51 -6.06
CA PHE A 219 -2.74 6.19 -6.60
C PHE A 219 -2.42 6.12 -8.08
N PHE A 220 -1.75 5.03 -8.43
CA PHE A 220 -1.45 4.64 -9.78
C PHE A 220 -1.99 3.21 -10.00
N PRO A 221 -2.83 2.96 -11.02
CA PRO A 221 -3.34 1.63 -11.28
C PRO A 221 -2.23 0.73 -11.84
N THR A 222 -2.08 -0.46 -11.28
CA THR A 222 -1.11 -1.45 -11.76
C THR A 222 -1.60 -2.10 -13.05
N GLU A 223 -0.72 -2.80 -13.75
CA GLU A 223 -1.11 -3.61 -14.92
C GLU A 223 -2.13 -4.70 -14.56
N LEU A 224 -2.01 -5.27 -13.36
CA LEU A 224 -2.97 -6.22 -12.83
C LEU A 224 -4.33 -5.55 -12.63
N GLY A 225 -4.37 -4.38 -11.97
CA GLY A 225 -5.59 -3.60 -11.78
C GLY A 225 -6.27 -3.28 -13.11
N ARG A 226 -5.52 -2.76 -14.08
CA ARG A 226 -6.05 -2.43 -15.43
C ARG A 226 -6.60 -3.65 -16.16
N LEU A 227 -5.93 -4.80 -16.08
CA LEU A 227 -6.41 -6.03 -16.70
C LEU A 227 -7.70 -6.51 -16.02
N VAL A 228 -7.70 -6.59 -14.69
CA VAL A 228 -8.86 -7.04 -13.91
C VAL A 228 -10.06 -6.14 -14.16
N THR A 229 -9.90 -4.81 -14.11
CA THR A 229 -10.97 -3.87 -14.42
C THR A 229 -11.54 -4.08 -15.82
N ARG A 230 -10.69 -4.22 -16.85
CA ARG A 230 -11.17 -4.45 -18.22
C ARG A 230 -11.97 -5.74 -18.36
N LEU A 231 -11.51 -6.83 -17.76
CA LEU A 231 -12.20 -8.12 -17.81
C LEU A 231 -13.52 -8.09 -17.05
N LEU A 232 -13.50 -7.47 -15.87
CA LEU A 232 -14.66 -7.37 -15.01
C LEU A 232 -15.73 -6.49 -15.66
N VAL A 233 -15.39 -5.29 -16.16
CA VAL A 233 -16.35 -4.39 -16.82
C VAL A 233 -16.96 -5.03 -18.08
N ALA A 234 -16.19 -5.77 -18.87
CA ALA A 234 -16.71 -6.49 -20.03
C ALA A 234 -17.62 -7.68 -19.63
N GLY A 235 -17.25 -8.41 -18.58
CA GLY A 235 -18.00 -9.57 -18.09
C GLY A 235 -19.28 -9.21 -17.32
N PHE A 236 -19.26 -8.09 -16.59
CA PHE A 236 -20.31 -7.68 -15.66
C PHE A 236 -20.76 -6.22 -15.93
N PRO A 237 -21.31 -5.94 -17.12
CA PRO A 237 -21.61 -4.57 -17.58
C PRO A 237 -22.73 -3.88 -16.81
N ARG A 238 -23.56 -4.60 -16.03
CA ARG A 238 -24.54 -4.01 -15.12
C ARG A 238 -24.01 -3.93 -13.70
N VAL A 239 -23.53 -5.05 -13.15
CA VAL A 239 -23.15 -5.13 -11.72
C VAL A 239 -21.97 -4.22 -11.36
N LEU A 240 -21.11 -3.87 -12.33
CA LEU A 240 -19.97 -2.97 -12.10
C LEU A 240 -20.18 -1.53 -12.56
N LYS A 241 -21.40 -1.15 -12.92
CA LYS A 241 -21.72 0.26 -13.11
C LYS A 241 -21.64 0.99 -11.77
N VAL A 242 -21.14 2.22 -11.84
CA VAL A 242 -21.03 3.10 -10.67
C VAL A 242 -22.42 3.33 -10.08
N GLU A 243 -23.41 3.58 -10.93
CA GLU A 243 -24.79 3.84 -10.55
C GLU A 243 -25.42 2.62 -9.86
N PHE A 244 -25.21 1.42 -10.41
CA PHE A 244 -25.71 0.18 -9.80
C PHE A 244 -25.09 -0.08 -8.42
N THR A 245 -23.80 0.24 -8.26
CA THR A 245 -23.11 0.09 -6.97
C THR A 245 -23.66 1.07 -5.94
N ALA A 246 -23.91 2.31 -6.34
CA ALA A 246 -24.50 3.33 -5.46
C ALA A 246 -25.95 2.99 -5.09
N GLU A 247 -26.74 2.51 -6.05
CA GLU A 247 -28.11 2.02 -5.81
C GLU A 247 -28.10 0.88 -4.79
N LEU A 248 -27.23 -0.13 -4.94
CA LEU A 248 -27.15 -1.25 -4.00
C LEU A 248 -26.84 -0.76 -2.56
N GLU A 249 -25.98 0.24 -2.40
CA GLU A 249 -25.68 0.81 -1.09
C GLU A 249 -26.92 1.51 -0.49
N GLU A 250 -27.71 2.22 -1.30
CA GLU A 250 -28.99 2.79 -0.84
C GLU A 250 -30.00 1.70 -0.47
N GLU A 251 -30.10 0.61 -1.24
CA GLU A 251 -31.00 -0.50 -0.89
C GLU A 251 -30.62 -1.16 0.44
N LEU A 252 -29.32 -1.22 0.76
CA LEU A 252 -28.85 -1.68 2.07
C LEU A 252 -29.25 -0.72 3.19
N ASP A 253 -29.28 0.59 2.94
CA ASP A 253 -29.75 1.59 3.89
C ASP A 253 -31.27 1.50 4.10
N GLU A 254 -32.04 1.32 3.01
CA GLU A 254 -33.48 1.07 3.06
C GLU A 254 -33.80 -0.21 3.87
N ILE A 255 -32.99 -1.27 3.74
CA ILE A 255 -33.11 -2.46 4.59
C ILE A 255 -32.88 -2.11 6.06
N ALA A 256 -31.84 -1.33 6.38
CA ALA A 256 -31.53 -0.93 7.75
C ALA A 256 -32.64 -0.07 8.37
N ARG A 257 -33.33 0.75 7.57
CA ARG A 257 -34.52 1.53 7.96
C ARG A 257 -35.82 0.71 8.01
N GLY A 258 -35.81 -0.53 7.54
CA GLY A 258 -36.99 -1.40 7.48
C GLY A 258 -37.92 -1.12 6.29
N GLU A 259 -37.45 -0.39 5.29
CA GLU A 259 -38.19 -0.01 4.07
C GLU A 259 -38.17 -1.11 3.00
N LYS A 260 -37.12 -1.96 2.99
CA LYS A 260 -36.99 -3.12 2.08
C LYS A 260 -36.68 -4.42 2.82
N ARG A 261 -37.08 -5.56 2.22
CA ARG A 261 -36.73 -6.89 2.75
C ARG A 261 -35.40 -7.36 2.15
N TRP A 262 -34.42 -7.63 3.01
CA TRP A 262 -33.07 -8.04 2.58
C TRP A 262 -33.03 -9.24 1.61
N ARG A 263 -33.96 -10.19 1.75
CA ARG A 263 -34.05 -11.36 0.87
C ARG A 263 -34.44 -10.99 -0.55
N GLU A 264 -35.26 -9.95 -0.75
CA GLU A 264 -35.70 -9.50 -2.06
C GLU A 264 -34.56 -8.80 -2.81
N VAL A 265 -33.85 -7.91 -2.11
CA VAL A 265 -32.65 -7.24 -2.63
C VAL A 265 -31.58 -8.26 -3.02
N LEU A 266 -31.30 -9.24 -2.15
CA LEU A 266 -30.34 -10.31 -2.48
C LEU A 266 -30.78 -11.17 -3.67
N ALA A 267 -32.07 -11.52 -3.77
CA ALA A 267 -32.57 -12.29 -4.90
C ALA A 267 -32.41 -11.52 -6.22
N ALA A 268 -32.80 -10.24 -6.25
CA ALA A 268 -32.69 -9.38 -7.42
C ALA A 268 -31.23 -9.18 -7.85
N PHE A 269 -30.32 -8.95 -6.89
CA PHE A 269 -28.89 -8.89 -7.15
C PHE A 269 -28.37 -10.22 -7.72
N TYR A 270 -28.69 -11.33 -7.08
CA TYR A 270 -28.19 -12.65 -7.46
C TYR A 270 -28.67 -13.08 -8.83
N ASP A 271 -29.92 -12.81 -9.19
CA ASP A 271 -30.47 -13.13 -10.51
C ASP A 271 -29.73 -12.38 -11.61
N THR A 272 -29.45 -11.09 -11.39
CA THR A 272 -28.65 -10.27 -12.32
C THR A 272 -27.21 -10.80 -12.42
N PHE A 273 -26.56 -11.01 -11.27
CA PHE A 273 -25.19 -11.50 -11.21
C PHE A 273 -25.01 -12.89 -11.82
N ALA A 274 -25.93 -13.83 -11.55
CA ALA A 274 -25.87 -15.19 -12.06
C ALA A 274 -26.01 -15.23 -13.58
N GLY A 275 -26.89 -14.39 -14.14
CA GLY A 275 -27.02 -14.20 -15.59
C GLY A 275 -25.72 -13.70 -16.23
N GLU A 276 -25.15 -12.63 -15.68
CA GLU A 276 -23.88 -12.07 -16.16
C GLU A 276 -22.71 -13.06 -15.99
N LEU A 277 -22.65 -13.78 -14.87
CA LEU A 277 -21.62 -14.77 -14.59
C LEU A 277 -21.67 -15.93 -15.59
N LYS A 278 -22.87 -16.41 -15.94
CA LYS A 278 -23.05 -17.47 -16.94
C LYS A 278 -22.54 -17.01 -18.31
N ARG A 279 -22.96 -15.83 -18.74
CA ARG A 279 -22.50 -15.21 -19.99
C ARG A 279 -20.98 -15.03 -20.00
N ALA A 280 -20.43 -14.45 -18.93
CA ALA A 280 -19.00 -14.23 -18.77
C ALA A 280 -18.20 -15.54 -18.79
N ALA A 281 -18.72 -16.63 -18.25
CA ALA A 281 -18.06 -17.94 -18.29
C ALA A 281 -18.01 -18.56 -19.71
N GLU A 282 -18.95 -18.19 -20.57
CA GLU A 282 -19.02 -18.63 -21.97
C GLU A 282 -18.19 -17.73 -22.90
N GLU A 283 -18.25 -16.41 -22.70
CA GLU A 283 -17.67 -15.39 -23.59
C GLU A 283 -16.26 -14.95 -23.20
N LEU A 284 -15.88 -14.97 -21.90
CA LEU A 284 -14.56 -14.53 -21.49
C LEU A 284 -13.49 -15.58 -21.82
N PRO A 285 -12.32 -15.14 -22.30
CA PRO A 285 -11.22 -16.05 -22.60
C PRO A 285 -10.81 -16.87 -21.38
N LYS A 286 -10.76 -18.19 -21.55
CA LYS A 286 -10.54 -19.15 -20.44
C LYS A 286 -9.08 -19.20 -19.95
N ARG A 287 -8.13 -18.57 -20.64
CA ARG A 287 -6.70 -18.62 -20.31
C ARG A 287 -6.20 -17.31 -19.68
N ARG A 288 -5.53 -17.43 -18.53
CA ARG A 288 -4.70 -16.37 -17.94
C ARG A 288 -3.61 -15.97 -18.94
N GLY A 289 -3.73 -14.80 -19.58
CA GLY A 289 -2.66 -14.18 -20.37
C GLY A 289 -2.90 -14.05 -21.88
N GLU A 290 -4.05 -14.48 -22.41
CA GLU A 290 -4.44 -14.20 -23.81
C GLU A 290 -5.08 -12.82 -24.00
N ASN A 291 -5.30 -12.08 -22.91
CA ASN A 291 -6.19 -10.94 -22.95
C ASN A 291 -5.45 -9.65 -23.28
N THR A 292 -5.75 -9.17 -24.48
CA THR A 292 -5.24 -7.97 -25.18
C THR A 292 -3.91 -8.19 -25.88
N VAL A 293 -3.99 -8.58 -27.15
CA VAL A 293 -2.94 -8.24 -28.10
C VAL A 293 -2.88 -6.71 -28.15
N LEU A 294 -1.71 -6.15 -27.84
CA LEU A 294 -1.44 -4.73 -27.96
C LEU A 294 -1.58 -4.34 -29.43
N ALA A 295 -2.29 -3.24 -29.70
CA ALA A 295 -2.36 -2.68 -31.05
C ALA A 295 -0.95 -2.26 -31.51
N GLU A 296 -0.22 -1.60 -30.60
CA GLU A 296 1.19 -1.26 -30.72
C GLU A 296 1.85 -1.33 -29.34
N PRO A 297 3.16 -1.62 -29.26
CA PRO A 297 4.06 -1.96 -30.35
C PRO A 297 3.88 -3.42 -30.81
N VAL A 298 4.37 -3.74 -32.02
CA VAL A 298 4.45 -5.12 -32.52
C VAL A 298 5.76 -5.79 -32.10
N CYS A 299 5.80 -7.12 -32.18
CA CYS A 299 6.97 -7.91 -31.81
C CYS A 299 8.15 -7.58 -32.74
N PRO A 300 9.28 -7.05 -32.23
CA PRO A 300 10.43 -6.69 -33.08
C PRO A 300 11.10 -7.92 -33.71
N LYS A 301 10.88 -9.13 -33.16
CA LYS A 301 11.48 -10.37 -33.67
C LYS A 301 10.72 -10.98 -34.85
N CYS A 302 9.39 -10.83 -34.91
CA CYS A 302 8.57 -11.53 -35.92
C CYS A 302 7.39 -10.72 -36.48
N GLY A 303 7.25 -9.44 -36.11
CA GLY A 303 6.15 -8.57 -36.53
C GLY A 303 4.76 -8.95 -35.96
N GLY A 304 4.66 -10.02 -35.18
CA GLY A 304 3.40 -10.48 -34.58
C GLY A 304 2.95 -9.59 -33.42
N GLY A 305 1.70 -9.73 -32.99
CA GLY A 305 1.17 -8.97 -31.86
C GLY A 305 1.87 -9.28 -30.54
N LEU A 306 1.85 -8.33 -29.61
CA LEU A 306 2.44 -8.46 -28.28
C LEU A 306 1.36 -8.56 -27.20
N THR A 307 1.62 -9.27 -26.10
CA THR A 307 0.66 -9.48 -25.00
C THR A 307 1.31 -9.22 -23.66
N ILE A 308 0.58 -8.59 -22.73
CA ILE A 308 1.07 -8.39 -21.36
C ILE A 308 0.87 -9.68 -20.56
N LYS A 309 1.97 -10.23 -20.06
CA LYS A 309 2.05 -11.46 -19.25
C LYS A 309 2.52 -11.12 -17.85
N PHE A 310 2.22 -11.98 -16.89
CA PHE A 310 2.58 -11.79 -15.48
C PHE A 310 3.53 -12.91 -15.02
N GLY A 311 4.70 -12.52 -14.54
CA GLY A 311 5.72 -13.43 -14.01
C GLY A 311 6.05 -13.14 -12.55
N ARG A 312 7.06 -13.84 -12.01
CA ARG A 312 7.54 -13.59 -10.64
C ARG A 312 8.11 -12.20 -10.43
N ALA A 313 8.66 -11.59 -11.50
CA ALA A 313 9.28 -10.27 -11.47
C ALA A 313 8.28 -9.11 -11.67
N GLY A 314 7.05 -9.39 -12.11
CA GLY A 314 6.07 -8.36 -12.46
C GLY A 314 5.40 -8.63 -13.80
N ALA A 315 4.73 -7.61 -14.33
CA ALA A 315 4.19 -7.64 -15.69
C ALA A 315 5.32 -7.45 -16.71
N PHE A 316 5.26 -8.17 -17.82
CA PHE A 316 6.19 -8.07 -18.94
C PHE A 316 5.42 -8.26 -20.25
N VAL A 317 6.00 -7.88 -21.37
CA VAL A 317 5.42 -8.13 -22.69
C VAL A 317 6.03 -9.40 -23.28
N GLY A 318 5.19 -10.27 -23.83
CA GLY A 318 5.61 -11.45 -24.57
C GLY A 318 4.88 -11.58 -25.91
N CYS A 319 5.55 -12.15 -26.90
CA CYS A 319 4.96 -12.37 -28.22
C CYS A 319 3.71 -13.26 -28.12
N SER A 320 2.67 -12.88 -28.86
CA SER A 320 1.42 -13.65 -29.00
C SER A 320 1.65 -15.00 -29.69
N ASN A 321 2.54 -15.05 -30.68
CA ASN A 321 2.93 -16.27 -31.41
C ASN A 321 3.79 -17.27 -30.60
N TYR A 322 3.83 -17.18 -29.27
CA TYR A 322 4.51 -18.19 -28.44
C TYR A 322 3.77 -19.55 -28.52
N PRO A 323 4.46 -20.70 -28.68
CA PRO A 323 5.90 -20.93 -28.52
C PRO A 323 6.77 -20.67 -29.75
N ALA A 324 6.20 -20.43 -30.93
CA ALA A 324 6.97 -20.20 -32.17
C ALA A 324 7.89 -18.96 -32.09
N CYS A 325 7.46 -17.92 -31.38
CA CYS A 325 8.30 -16.76 -31.07
C CYS A 325 8.44 -16.57 -29.55
N GLY A 326 9.66 -16.75 -29.05
CA GLY A 326 10.02 -16.61 -27.63
C GLY A 326 10.39 -15.19 -27.18
N PHE A 327 10.05 -14.15 -27.97
CA PHE A 327 10.37 -12.77 -27.60
C PHE A 327 9.63 -12.35 -26.33
N THR A 328 10.37 -11.77 -25.40
CA THR A 328 9.86 -11.13 -24.18
C THR A 328 10.67 -9.87 -23.91
N SER A 329 10.02 -8.82 -23.43
CA SER A 329 10.69 -7.61 -22.95
C SER A 329 9.92 -6.99 -21.78
N ASN A 330 10.61 -6.21 -20.96
CA ASN A 330 9.94 -5.28 -20.06
C ASN A 330 9.37 -4.10 -20.84
N PHE A 331 8.51 -3.33 -20.17
CA PHE A 331 7.84 -2.20 -20.80
C PHE A 331 7.56 -1.10 -19.79
N ARG A 332 7.43 0.11 -20.30
CA ARG A 332 6.88 1.27 -19.60
C ARG A 332 5.61 1.74 -20.30
N ARG A 333 4.87 2.66 -19.66
CA ARG A 333 3.80 3.40 -20.33
C ARG A 333 4.20 4.85 -20.53
N ASP A 334 3.93 5.39 -21.71
CA ASP A 334 4.11 6.81 -21.99
C ASP A 334 3.01 7.68 -21.32
N SER A 335 3.05 8.98 -21.55
CA SER A 335 2.07 9.96 -21.02
C SER A 335 0.63 9.70 -21.50
N GLU A 336 0.47 9.06 -22.65
CA GLU A 336 -0.82 8.66 -23.22
C GLU A 336 -1.25 7.26 -22.75
N GLY A 337 -0.42 6.60 -21.93
CA GLY A 337 -0.67 5.26 -21.43
C GLY A 337 -0.39 4.16 -22.45
N ARG A 338 0.25 4.43 -23.58
CA ARG A 338 0.68 3.41 -24.56
C ARG A 338 1.86 2.62 -24.01
N VAL A 339 1.91 1.33 -24.35
CA VAL A 339 3.04 0.48 -23.98
C VAL A 339 4.24 0.88 -24.83
N VAL A 340 5.40 1.06 -24.20
CA VAL A 340 6.68 1.29 -24.88
C VAL A 340 7.62 0.20 -24.38
N LEU A 341 8.18 -0.59 -25.30
CA LEU A 341 9.18 -1.58 -24.94
C LEU A 341 10.40 -0.86 -24.39
N VAL A 342 10.94 -1.37 -23.28
CA VAL A 342 12.23 -0.88 -22.79
C VAL A 342 13.29 -1.68 -23.51
N ASP A 343 14.16 -0.97 -24.23
CA ASP A 343 15.25 -1.59 -24.94
C ASP A 343 16.34 -1.98 -23.94
N ARG A 344 17.13 -3.03 -24.25
CA ARG A 344 18.20 -3.51 -23.37
C ARG A 344 19.22 -2.42 -23.01
N GLU A 345 19.43 -1.45 -23.89
CA GLU A 345 20.33 -0.30 -23.67
C GLU A 345 19.70 0.75 -22.75
N GLU A 346 18.40 1.05 -22.85
CA GLU A 346 17.69 1.88 -21.86
C GLU A 346 17.61 1.19 -20.49
N GLU A 347 17.47 -0.14 -20.46
CA GLU A 347 17.48 -0.94 -19.24
C GLU A 347 18.85 -0.97 -18.55
N ALA A 348 19.93 -0.78 -19.31
CA ALA A 348 21.29 -0.62 -18.81
C ALA A 348 21.58 0.85 -18.42
N ALA A 349 21.06 1.82 -19.17
CA ALA A 349 21.25 3.26 -18.91
C ALA A 349 20.39 3.82 -17.77
N ALA A 350 19.25 3.19 -17.44
CA ALA A 350 18.41 3.55 -16.30
C ALA A 350 18.94 3.02 -14.95
N THR A 351 20.13 2.43 -14.96
CA THR A 351 20.79 1.80 -13.82
C THR A 351 21.95 2.69 -13.43
N GLU A 352 21.99 3.19 -12.19
CA GLU A 352 23.16 3.91 -11.68
C GLU A 352 24.37 2.98 -11.76
N GLU A 353 25.35 3.34 -12.60
CA GLU A 353 26.61 2.62 -12.71
C GLU A 353 27.42 2.80 -11.43
N THR A 354 28.05 1.73 -10.97
CA THR A 354 28.89 1.78 -9.76
C THR A 354 30.25 1.16 -10.05
N ASP A 355 31.29 1.69 -9.41
CA ASP A 355 32.65 1.13 -9.48
C ASP A 355 32.82 -0.15 -8.65
N ILE A 356 31.70 -0.79 -8.26
CA ILE A 356 31.71 -1.95 -7.37
C ILE A 356 31.85 -3.21 -8.24
N PRO A 357 32.92 -3.99 -8.09
CA PRO A 357 33.10 -5.21 -8.86
C PRO A 357 32.18 -6.32 -8.34
N CYS A 358 31.66 -7.13 -9.26
CA CYS A 358 30.81 -8.26 -8.99
C CYS A 358 31.60 -9.37 -8.28
N PRO A 359 31.14 -9.90 -7.14
CA PRO A 359 31.86 -10.94 -6.40
C PRO A 359 31.92 -12.29 -7.13
N GLU A 360 31.09 -12.48 -8.17
CA GLU A 360 31.07 -13.72 -8.95
C GLU A 360 31.96 -13.66 -10.20
N CYS A 361 32.14 -12.49 -10.83
CA CYS A 361 32.85 -12.39 -12.11
C CYS A 361 33.77 -11.18 -12.25
N GLY A 362 33.90 -10.31 -11.24
CA GLY A 362 34.79 -9.15 -11.23
C GLY A 362 34.30 -7.91 -11.99
N GLU A 363 33.30 -8.07 -12.87
CA GLU A 363 32.74 -6.97 -13.67
C GLU A 363 31.94 -5.96 -12.86
N ALA A 364 31.78 -4.74 -13.39
CA ALA A 364 31.04 -3.67 -12.73
C ALA A 364 29.60 -4.10 -12.35
N MET A 365 29.14 -3.61 -11.20
CA MET A 365 27.76 -3.78 -10.73
C MET A 365 26.97 -2.50 -10.97
N VAL A 366 25.66 -2.66 -11.16
CA VAL A 366 24.73 -1.57 -11.44
C VAL A 366 23.54 -1.61 -10.48
N VAL A 367 23.00 -0.45 -10.08
CA VAL A 367 21.86 -0.36 -9.15
C VAL A 367 20.55 -0.72 -9.84
N ARG A 368 20.03 -1.92 -9.58
CA ARG A 368 18.76 -2.42 -10.10
C ARG A 368 17.66 -2.30 -9.05
N ARG A 369 16.40 -2.21 -9.50
CA ARG A 369 15.21 -2.15 -8.62
C ARG A 369 14.49 -3.50 -8.59
N GLY A 370 14.29 -4.06 -7.40
CA GLY A 370 13.57 -5.31 -7.18
C GLY A 370 12.38 -5.15 -6.23
N LYS A 371 11.66 -6.25 -5.99
CA LYS A 371 10.48 -6.26 -5.09
C LYS A 371 10.73 -5.81 -3.65
N LYS A 372 11.99 -5.86 -3.20
CA LYS A 372 12.40 -5.53 -1.83
C LYS A 372 13.16 -4.20 -1.73
N GLY A 373 13.22 -3.43 -2.83
CA GLY A 373 14.03 -2.22 -2.93
C GLY A 373 15.16 -2.35 -3.94
N GLU A 374 16.06 -1.38 -3.90
CA GLU A 374 17.25 -1.31 -4.77
C GLU A 374 18.31 -2.33 -4.34
N PHE A 375 19.03 -2.89 -5.30
CA PHE A 375 20.13 -3.81 -5.09
C PHE A 375 21.16 -3.66 -6.21
N LEU A 376 22.41 -4.06 -5.96
CA LEU A 376 23.44 -4.12 -7.00
C LEU A 376 23.31 -5.44 -7.75
N GLY A 377 23.20 -5.40 -9.07
CA GLY A 377 23.25 -6.58 -9.94
C GLY A 377 24.43 -6.49 -10.90
N CYS A 378 25.02 -7.62 -11.27
CA CYS A 378 26.10 -7.65 -12.27
C CYS A 378 25.65 -7.00 -13.59
N ALA A 379 26.53 -6.19 -14.21
CA ALA A 379 26.30 -5.62 -15.53
C ALA A 379 26.09 -6.71 -16.61
N ARG A 380 26.78 -7.85 -16.47
CA ARG A 380 26.64 -9.02 -17.38
C ARG A 380 25.44 -9.92 -17.07
N TYR A 381 24.35 -9.42 -16.50
CA TYR A 381 23.12 -10.20 -16.36
C TYR A 381 22.42 -10.32 -17.73
N PRO A 382 21.94 -11.50 -18.17
CA PRO A 382 21.71 -12.74 -17.41
C PRO A 382 22.87 -13.76 -17.40
N GLU A 383 23.99 -13.48 -18.07
CA GLU A 383 25.17 -14.35 -18.15
C GLU A 383 25.85 -14.55 -16.78
N CYS A 384 25.82 -13.53 -15.92
CA CYS A 384 26.23 -13.54 -14.52
C CYS A 384 25.06 -13.10 -13.63
N ARG A 385 24.76 -13.86 -12.57
CA ARG A 385 23.62 -13.62 -11.67
C ARG A 385 24.02 -13.05 -10.32
N GLY A 386 25.27 -12.59 -10.18
CA GLY A 386 25.77 -11.99 -8.96
C GLY A 386 24.97 -10.75 -8.56
N THR A 387 24.58 -10.70 -7.28
CA THR A 387 23.84 -9.59 -6.67
C THR A 387 24.41 -9.24 -5.31
N LEU A 388 24.42 -7.95 -4.95
CA LEU A 388 24.81 -7.42 -3.65
C LEU A 388 23.73 -6.47 -3.14
N ASN A 389 23.61 -6.34 -1.81
CA ASN A 389 22.83 -5.26 -1.22
C ASN A 389 23.74 -4.05 -1.00
N PHE A 390 23.19 -2.84 -1.02
CA PHE A 390 23.92 -1.62 -0.71
C PHE A 390 23.13 -0.69 0.22
N LYS A 391 23.81 0.31 0.78
CA LYS A 391 23.23 1.50 1.39
C LYS A 391 23.80 2.74 0.69
N ARG A 392 23.08 3.85 0.76
CA ARG A 392 23.61 5.16 0.38
C ARG A 392 24.20 5.82 1.64
N ASP A 393 25.39 6.38 1.52
CA ASP A 393 25.97 7.21 2.57
C ASP A 393 25.34 8.62 2.57
N ASP A 394 25.78 9.49 3.49
CA ASP A 394 25.26 10.85 3.65
C ASP A 394 25.56 11.75 2.42
N GLU A 395 26.49 11.32 1.56
CA GLU A 395 26.85 11.96 0.29
C GLU A 395 26.12 11.33 -0.91
N GLY A 396 25.25 10.34 -0.67
CA GLY A 396 24.43 9.67 -1.66
C GLY A 396 25.11 8.52 -2.42
N ARG A 397 26.37 8.19 -2.10
CA ARG A 397 27.17 7.17 -2.80
C ARG A 397 26.75 5.77 -2.39
N VAL A 398 26.77 4.86 -3.37
CA VAL A 398 26.38 3.46 -3.19
C VAL A 398 27.51 2.69 -2.52
N VAL A 399 27.28 2.20 -1.31
CA VAL A 399 28.24 1.40 -0.54
C VAL A 399 27.67 -0.01 -0.32
N PRO A 400 28.33 -1.09 -0.81
CA PRO A 400 27.89 -2.46 -0.54
C PRO A 400 27.76 -2.70 0.96
N VAL A 401 26.64 -3.29 1.39
CA VAL A 401 26.40 -3.57 2.82
C VAL A 401 27.46 -4.53 3.39
N ASP A 402 28.06 -5.36 2.54
CA ASP A 402 29.15 -6.25 2.96
C ASP A 402 30.44 -5.50 3.34
N ARG A 403 30.68 -4.27 2.83
CA ARG A 403 31.87 -3.46 3.17
C ARG A 403 31.74 -2.64 4.46
N LEU A 404 30.52 -2.34 4.92
CA LEU A 404 30.32 -1.61 6.19
C LEU A 404 30.48 -2.48 7.44
N GLN A 405 30.62 -3.81 7.30
CA GLN A 405 30.99 -4.71 8.40
C GLN A 405 32.50 -5.01 8.46
N GLU A 406 33.31 -4.38 7.59
CA GLU A 406 34.77 -4.57 7.59
C GLU A 406 35.49 -3.75 8.68
N ALA A 407 34.80 -2.82 9.36
CA ALA A 407 35.38 -1.96 10.40
C ALA A 407 35.19 -2.46 11.85
N ALA A 408 34.65 -3.67 12.06
CA ALA A 408 34.59 -4.30 13.37
C ALA A 408 35.11 -5.74 13.29
N GLY A 409 36.42 -5.86 13.03
CA GLY A 409 37.12 -7.12 13.28
C GLY A 409 36.97 -7.49 14.76
N THR A 410 36.52 -8.70 15.03
CA THR A 410 36.65 -9.25 16.39
C THR A 410 38.10 -9.67 16.60
N GLU A 411 38.60 -9.69 17.85
CA GLU A 411 39.95 -10.20 18.18
C GLU A 411 40.13 -11.71 17.86
N GLU A 412 39.08 -12.36 17.39
CA GLU A 412 38.99 -13.77 17.07
C GLU A 412 39.69 -14.07 15.74
N VAL A 413 40.72 -14.91 15.79
CA VAL A 413 41.50 -15.32 14.61
C VAL A 413 40.93 -16.60 14.02
N CYS A 414 40.86 -16.68 12.69
CA CYS A 414 40.38 -17.88 12.02
C CYS A 414 41.40 -19.03 12.13
N GLU A 415 40.95 -20.15 12.67
CA GLU A 415 41.74 -21.38 12.89
C GLU A 415 42.28 -22.02 11.59
N LEU A 416 41.69 -21.71 10.43
CA LEU A 416 42.11 -22.26 9.14
C LEU A 416 43.07 -21.35 8.36
N CYS A 417 42.91 -20.03 8.46
CA CYS A 417 43.60 -19.06 7.61
C CYS A 417 44.53 -18.11 8.38
N GLY A 418 44.44 -18.06 9.71
CA GLY A 418 45.18 -17.11 10.55
C GLY A 418 44.74 -15.65 10.40
N ARG A 419 43.77 -15.34 9.52
CA ARG A 419 43.22 -13.99 9.33
C ARG A 419 42.11 -13.71 10.35
N PRO A 420 41.89 -12.45 10.76
CA PRO A 420 40.83 -12.09 11.70
C PRO A 420 39.44 -12.48 11.19
N MET A 421 38.52 -12.76 12.11
CA MET A 421 37.12 -13.05 11.79
C MET A 421 36.24 -11.81 12.01
N ALA A 422 35.21 -11.65 11.19
CA ALA A 422 34.26 -10.54 11.26
C ALA A 422 32.82 -11.04 11.44
N VAL A 423 31.99 -10.28 12.17
CA VAL A 423 30.58 -10.61 12.39
C VAL A 423 29.75 -10.32 11.14
N LYS A 424 29.27 -11.38 10.48
CA LYS A 424 28.40 -11.36 9.30
C LYS A 424 26.99 -11.80 9.66
N ARG A 425 25.98 -11.40 8.88
CA ARG A 425 24.57 -11.79 9.08
C ARG A 425 24.09 -12.75 8.00
N SER A 426 23.43 -13.84 8.42
CA SER A 426 22.73 -14.75 7.51
C SER A 426 21.23 -14.79 7.83
N ARG A 427 20.44 -15.44 6.96
CA ARG A 427 19.02 -15.78 7.25
C ARG A 427 18.82 -16.65 8.50
N TYR A 428 19.90 -17.22 9.05
CA TYR A 428 19.91 -18.08 10.24
C TYR A 428 20.49 -17.38 11.48
N GLY A 429 20.76 -16.08 11.40
CA GLY A 429 21.35 -15.28 12.48
C GLY A 429 22.78 -14.82 12.18
N PRO A 430 23.37 -14.02 13.10
CA PRO A 430 24.73 -13.52 12.99
C PRO A 430 25.78 -14.63 13.26
N PHE A 431 26.90 -14.56 12.55
CA PHE A 431 28.02 -15.53 12.61
C PHE A 431 29.36 -14.81 12.37
N LEU A 432 30.47 -15.37 12.83
CA LEU A 432 31.83 -14.94 12.51
C LEU A 432 32.30 -15.58 11.19
N GLY A 433 32.84 -14.84 10.24
CA GLY A 433 33.44 -15.39 9.02
C GLY A 433 34.89 -14.93 8.83
N CYS A 434 35.79 -15.80 8.31
CA CYS A 434 37.17 -15.40 7.95
C CYS A 434 37.11 -14.20 6.99
N THR A 435 37.88 -13.16 7.30
CA THR A 435 38.05 -11.97 6.44
C THR A 435 38.70 -12.32 5.10
N GLY A 436 39.39 -13.46 5.01
CA GLY A 436 39.96 -14.00 3.76
C GLY A 436 38.97 -14.68 2.82
N TYR A 437 37.65 -14.47 2.96
CA TYR A 437 36.69 -14.94 1.95
C TYR A 437 36.92 -14.18 0.63
N PRO A 438 36.92 -14.83 -0.55
CA PRO A 438 36.45 -16.19 -0.83
C PRO A 438 37.50 -17.31 -0.67
N GLU A 439 38.77 -16.96 -0.46
CA GLU A 439 39.90 -17.89 -0.36
C GLU A 439 39.78 -18.82 0.86
N CYS A 440 39.25 -18.31 1.98
CA CYS A 440 38.90 -19.10 3.15
C CYS A 440 37.43 -18.88 3.53
N LYS A 441 36.65 -19.97 3.49
CA LYS A 441 35.20 -19.99 3.75
C LYS A 441 34.85 -20.37 5.19
N ASN A 442 35.80 -20.26 6.12
CA ASN A 442 35.57 -20.63 7.51
C ASN A 442 34.52 -19.72 8.16
N ILE A 443 33.60 -20.31 8.93
CA ILE A 443 32.56 -19.60 9.67
C ILE A 443 32.39 -20.19 11.07
N ARG A 444 32.08 -19.35 12.05
CA ARG A 444 31.85 -19.72 13.46
C ARG A 444 30.60 -19.03 13.99
N LYS A 445 29.91 -19.59 14.99
CA LYS A 445 28.76 -18.92 15.63
C LYS A 445 29.22 -17.91 16.68
N LEU A 446 28.43 -16.87 16.91
CA LEU A 446 28.62 -15.94 18.03
C LEU A 446 28.05 -16.53 19.31
N GLY A 447 28.86 -16.57 20.37
CA GLY A 447 28.55 -17.24 21.64
C GLY A 447 29.22 -18.62 21.69
N GLY A 448 30.37 -18.68 22.37
CA GLY A 448 31.30 -19.81 22.41
C GLY A 448 30.64 -21.17 22.65
N GLY A 449 31.04 -22.11 21.81
CA GLY A 449 30.69 -23.51 21.87
C GLY A 449 31.32 -24.18 20.66
N GLU A 450 32.44 -24.86 20.88
CA GLU A 450 33.13 -25.66 19.88
C GLU A 450 32.11 -26.56 19.17
N SER A 451 31.81 -26.27 17.91
CA SER A 451 31.18 -27.27 17.07
C SER A 451 32.29 -28.14 16.51
N ALA A 452 32.55 -29.26 17.20
CA ALA A 452 33.26 -30.39 16.61
C ALA A 452 32.72 -30.64 15.18
N PRO A 453 33.57 -31.04 14.22
CA PRO A 453 33.15 -31.35 12.87
C PRO A 453 31.93 -32.28 12.94
N ARG A 454 30.81 -31.85 12.34
CA ARG A 454 29.57 -32.65 12.35
C ARG A 454 29.91 -34.01 11.75
N PRO A 455 29.72 -35.13 12.47
CA PRO A 455 29.88 -36.44 11.87
C PRO A 455 28.95 -36.56 10.65
N PRO A 456 29.34 -37.33 9.62
CA PRO A 456 28.48 -37.60 8.47
C PRO A 456 27.11 -38.07 8.94
N ALA A 457 26.04 -37.55 8.34
CA ALA A 457 24.67 -37.93 8.71
C ALA A 457 24.51 -39.45 8.60
N GLU A 458 24.16 -40.10 9.70
CA GLU A 458 23.93 -41.54 9.80
C GLU A 458 22.87 -41.94 8.78
N LYS A 459 23.28 -42.75 7.78
CA LYS A 459 22.36 -43.29 6.78
C LYS A 459 21.58 -44.41 7.41
N THR A 460 20.26 -44.27 7.44
CA THR A 460 19.38 -45.33 7.94
C THR A 460 18.83 -46.14 6.77
N GLY A 461 18.54 -47.43 6.99
CA GLY A 461 17.83 -48.27 6.02
C GLY A 461 16.33 -47.96 5.88
N ILE A 462 15.85 -46.87 6.49
CA ILE A 462 14.43 -46.52 6.58
C ILE A 462 14.01 -45.74 5.33
N PRO A 463 12.99 -46.21 4.58
CA PRO A 463 12.50 -45.51 3.40
C PRO A 463 11.63 -44.30 3.77
N CYS A 464 11.74 -43.22 3.00
CA CYS A 464 10.96 -42.01 3.18
C CYS A 464 9.48 -42.25 2.81
N PRO A 465 8.50 -41.89 3.65
CA PRO A 465 7.08 -42.11 3.37
C PRO A 465 6.53 -41.29 2.19
N GLU A 466 7.23 -40.22 1.78
CA GLU A 466 6.80 -39.38 0.66
C GLU A 466 7.39 -39.80 -0.70
N CYS A 467 8.57 -40.43 -0.72
CA CYS A 467 9.28 -40.70 -1.98
C CYS A 467 10.04 -42.03 -2.05
N GLY A 468 10.02 -42.84 -0.99
CA GLY A 468 10.66 -44.16 -0.93
C GLY A 468 12.18 -44.15 -0.71
N GLU A 469 12.86 -43.02 -0.90
CA GLU A 469 14.32 -42.90 -0.76
C GLU A 469 14.79 -42.98 0.70
N ALA A 470 16.05 -43.39 0.91
CA ALA A 470 16.62 -43.55 2.25
C ALA A 470 16.55 -42.26 3.09
N MET A 471 16.23 -42.41 4.38
CA MET A 471 16.25 -41.34 5.36
C MET A 471 17.60 -41.28 6.10
N VAL A 472 17.98 -40.06 6.50
CA VAL A 472 19.21 -39.80 7.26
C VAL A 472 18.86 -39.08 8.56
N VAL A 473 19.59 -39.38 9.63
CA VAL A 473 19.41 -38.68 10.91
C VAL A 473 19.92 -37.24 10.78
N ARG A 474 19.07 -36.27 11.13
CA ARG A 474 19.35 -34.83 11.11
C ARG A 474 19.06 -34.22 12.47
N ARG A 475 19.75 -33.13 12.82
CA ARG A 475 19.51 -32.35 14.05
C ARG A 475 18.74 -31.07 13.75
N GLY A 476 17.65 -30.84 14.47
CA GLY A 476 16.86 -29.62 14.45
C GLY A 476 16.70 -28.99 15.84
N PRO A 477 15.96 -27.87 15.96
CA PRO A 477 15.75 -27.19 17.24
C PRO A 477 15.02 -28.03 18.31
N LYS A 478 14.34 -29.11 17.90
CA LYS A 478 13.57 -30.00 18.77
C LYS A 478 14.24 -31.36 19.01
N GLY A 479 15.50 -31.55 18.59
CA GLY A 479 16.24 -32.81 18.72
C GLY A 479 16.59 -33.47 17.38
N GLU A 480 16.96 -34.75 17.44
CA GLU A 480 17.24 -35.57 16.25
C GLU A 480 15.94 -36.01 15.57
N PHE A 481 15.92 -36.02 14.24
CA PHE A 481 14.80 -36.49 13.44
C PHE A 481 15.32 -37.14 12.14
N LEU A 482 14.53 -38.02 11.55
CA LEU A 482 14.81 -38.59 10.23
C LEU A 482 14.37 -37.61 9.15
N GLY A 483 15.27 -37.23 8.26
CA GLY A 483 14.96 -36.41 7.08
C GLY A 483 15.33 -37.12 5.79
N CYS A 484 14.54 -36.92 4.73
CA CYS A 484 14.84 -37.49 3.42
C CYS A 484 16.25 -37.11 2.91
N SER A 485 16.97 -38.08 2.33
CA SER A 485 18.26 -37.86 1.67
C SER A 485 18.19 -36.87 0.51
N ARG A 486 17.05 -36.77 -0.19
CA ARG A 486 16.82 -35.84 -1.31
C ARG A 486 16.41 -34.41 -0.91
N TYR A 487 16.48 -34.05 0.37
CA TYR A 487 16.25 -32.65 0.76
C TYR A 487 17.20 -31.70 0.01
N PRO A 488 16.73 -30.58 -0.58
CA PRO A 488 15.42 -29.93 -0.39
C PRO A 488 14.31 -30.35 -1.39
N LYS A 489 14.58 -31.27 -2.32
CA LYS A 489 13.60 -31.73 -3.33
C LYS A 489 12.46 -32.56 -2.72
N CYS A 490 12.72 -33.28 -1.64
CA CYS A 490 11.72 -33.96 -0.82
C CYS A 490 11.83 -33.47 0.63
N ARG A 491 10.70 -33.17 1.28
CA ARG A 491 10.63 -32.61 2.63
C ARG A 491 10.06 -33.57 3.68
N GLY A 492 9.93 -34.86 3.34
CA GLY A 492 9.48 -35.89 4.28
C GLY A 492 10.40 -35.99 5.50
N THR A 493 9.77 -35.99 6.68
CA THR A 493 10.42 -36.12 7.99
C THR A 493 9.67 -37.12 8.86
N LEU A 494 10.40 -37.87 9.69
CA LEU A 494 9.85 -38.78 10.70
C LEU A 494 10.58 -38.55 12.04
N ASP A 495 9.85 -38.72 13.13
CA ASP A 495 10.45 -38.82 14.47
C ASP A 495 10.91 -40.27 14.70
N PHE A 496 11.93 -40.46 15.53
CA PHE A 496 12.49 -41.79 15.84
C PHE A 496 12.97 -41.86 17.28
N GLU A 497 13.10 -43.09 17.80
CA GLU A 497 13.78 -43.42 19.05
C GLU A 497 14.95 -44.37 18.76
N ARG A 498 15.91 -44.47 19.69
CA ARG A 498 16.98 -45.46 19.62
C ARG A 498 16.67 -46.60 20.60
N ASP A 499 16.79 -47.84 20.17
CA ASP A 499 16.68 -49.01 21.05
C ASP A 499 17.91 -49.18 21.95
N GLU A 500 17.91 -50.21 22.81
CA GLU A 500 18.98 -50.48 23.77
C GLU A 500 20.33 -50.78 23.09
N GLU A 501 20.30 -51.21 21.84
CA GLU A 501 21.45 -51.45 20.96
C GLU A 501 21.84 -50.23 20.10
N GLY A 502 21.12 -49.13 20.22
CA GLY A 502 21.40 -47.84 19.56
C GLY A 502 20.87 -47.70 18.14
N ALA A 503 20.11 -48.67 17.63
CA ALA A 503 19.51 -48.66 16.30
C ALA A 503 18.29 -47.71 16.23
N VAL A 504 18.16 -47.03 15.09
CA VAL A 504 17.14 -46.02 14.86
C VAL A 504 15.80 -46.69 14.50
N VAL A 505 14.80 -46.56 15.38
CA VAL A 505 13.44 -47.10 15.19
C VAL A 505 12.47 -45.93 14.92
N PRO A 506 11.86 -45.84 13.72
CA PRO A 506 10.96 -44.75 13.38
C PRO A 506 9.63 -44.89 14.12
N HIS A 507 9.08 -43.79 14.63
CA HIS A 507 7.72 -43.80 15.14
C HIS A 507 6.72 -44.00 14.00
N ALA A 508 5.66 -44.78 14.27
CA ALA A 508 4.53 -44.87 13.36
C ALA A 508 3.97 -43.46 13.06
N PRO A 509 3.66 -43.14 11.79
CA PRO A 509 3.28 -41.79 11.40
C PRO A 509 2.02 -41.35 12.16
N LYS A 510 2.12 -40.29 12.96
CA LYS A 510 0.93 -39.63 13.53
C LYS A 510 0.06 -39.16 12.37
N ALA A 511 -1.17 -39.66 12.31
CA ALA A 511 -2.15 -39.28 11.29
C ALA A 511 -2.24 -37.76 11.20
N ARG A 512 -1.83 -37.20 10.06
CA ARG A 512 -1.96 -35.78 9.77
C ARG A 512 -3.45 -35.42 9.79
N LYS A 513 -3.87 -34.55 10.71
CA LYS A 513 -5.17 -33.86 10.60
C LYS A 513 -5.17 -33.08 9.29
N THR A 514 -5.83 -33.61 8.27
CA THR A 514 -6.07 -32.92 7.00
C THR A 514 -7.11 -31.82 7.23
N GLY A 515 -6.62 -30.63 7.57
CA GLY A 515 -7.40 -29.42 7.47
C GLY A 515 -7.64 -29.06 6.00
N ARG A 516 -8.93 -28.95 5.64
CA ARG A 516 -9.52 -28.45 4.37
C ARG A 516 -9.45 -29.37 3.15
N GLY A 517 -10.38 -30.32 3.13
CA GLY A 517 -10.80 -31.02 1.91
C GLY A 517 -11.57 -30.09 0.96
N ALA A 518 -11.09 -29.99 -0.27
CA ALA A 518 -11.90 -29.60 -1.43
C ALA A 518 -12.73 -30.83 -1.83
N ALA A 519 -14.04 -30.75 -1.62
CA ALA A 519 -14.98 -31.79 -2.05
C ALA A 519 -15.14 -31.74 -3.58
N LYS A 520 -14.51 -32.66 -4.30
CA LYS A 520 -14.95 -33.05 -5.65
C LYS A 520 -16.04 -34.12 -5.52
N LYS A 521 -17.29 -33.74 -5.78
CA LYS A 521 -18.41 -34.67 -5.94
C LYS A 521 -18.22 -35.45 -7.25
N GLY A 522 -17.75 -36.69 -7.15
CA GLY A 522 -17.96 -37.72 -8.18
C GLY A 522 -19.28 -38.44 -7.90
N LYS A 523 -20.20 -38.39 -8.86
CA LYS A 523 -21.44 -39.19 -8.86
C LYS A 523 -21.09 -40.68 -9.00
N ALA A 524 -21.68 -41.53 -8.17
CA ALA A 524 -21.83 -42.96 -8.42
C ALA A 524 -23.34 -43.31 -8.39
N PRO A 525 -23.82 -44.26 -9.22
CA PRO A 525 -25.24 -44.57 -9.34
C PRO A 525 -25.70 -45.66 -8.35
N VAL A 526 -26.94 -45.48 -7.90
CA VAL A 526 -28.03 -46.47 -7.68
C VAL A 526 -27.66 -47.84 -7.07
N GLN A 527 -28.25 -48.13 -5.90
CA GLN A 527 -29.07 -49.34 -5.69
C GLN A 527 -29.94 -49.17 -4.42
N ARG A 528 -31.25 -48.93 -4.62
CA ARG A 528 -32.26 -49.03 -3.55
C ARG A 528 -32.64 -50.50 -3.40
N ARG A 529 -32.38 -51.07 -2.22
CA ARG A 529 -33.02 -52.32 -1.77
C ARG A 529 -34.42 -51.99 -1.24
N LYS A 530 -35.38 -52.82 -1.66
CA LYS A 530 -36.77 -52.90 -1.18
C LYS A 530 -36.82 -53.17 0.33
N LYS A 531 -37.56 -52.37 1.08
CA LYS A 531 -38.82 -52.72 1.76
C LYS A 531 -39.41 -51.46 2.38
#